data_AF-A0A0M1J1H5-F1
#
_entry.id   AF-A0A0M1J1H5-F1
#
_cell.length_a   1.000
_cell.length_b   1.000
_cell.length_c   1.000
_cell.angle_alpha   90.00
_cell.angle_beta   90.00
_cell.angle_gamma   90.00
#
_symmetry.space_group_name_H-M   'P 1'
#
loop_
_entity.id
_entity.type
_entity.pdbx_description
1 polymer ?
#
loop_
_entity_poly.entity_id
_entity_poly.type
_entity_poly.pdbx_seq_one_letter_code
_entity_poly.pdbx_strand_id
1 'polypeptide(L)'
;MEISKSHTRRQPQRDPSNFSSLVREISLWIVFSVGLYLVLALITYDPQDPGWSYAIPNISNTKNAGGLVGAWCADLLVYLFGYLAFLFPITILWHSL
;
A
#
# COMPACT_ATOMS: atom_id res chain seq x y z
N MET A 1 63.40 -21.84 -2.28
CA MET A 1 62.98 -20.44 -2.10
C MET A 1 61.54 -20.34 -2.54
N GLU A 2 60.62 -20.64 -1.62
CA GLU A 2 59.20 -20.49 -1.85
C GLU A 2 58.80 -19.00 -1.84
N ILE A 3 58.14 -18.62 -2.93
CA ILE A 3 56.82 -17.99 -2.94
C ILE A 3 56.62 -16.80 -1.99
N SER A 4 56.64 -15.59 -2.55
CA SER A 4 55.81 -14.49 -2.05
C SER A 4 54.92 -13.98 -3.18
N LYS A 5 53.87 -14.76 -3.47
CA LYS A 5 52.72 -14.27 -4.24
C LYS A 5 51.97 -13.32 -3.31
N SER A 6 52.28 -12.04 -3.42
CA SER A 6 51.56 -10.96 -2.75
C SER A 6 50.07 -11.08 -3.08
N HIS A 7 49.32 -11.64 -2.13
CA HIS A 7 47.87 -11.64 -2.17
C HIS A 7 47.43 -10.18 -1.99
N THR A 8 47.27 -9.46 -3.10
CA THR A 8 46.53 -8.20 -3.14
C THR A 8 45.11 -8.50 -2.70
N ARG A 9 44.86 -8.39 -1.40
CA ARG A 9 43.55 -8.53 -0.78
C ARG A 9 42.70 -7.37 -1.31
N ARG A 10 41.96 -7.60 -2.40
CA ARG A 10 40.95 -6.65 -2.89
C ARG A 10 39.96 -6.45 -1.73
N GLN A 11 40.06 -5.31 -1.07
CA GLN A 11 39.05 -4.93 -0.09
C GLN A 11 37.74 -4.72 -0.86
N PRO A 12 36.60 -5.23 -0.39
CA PRO A 12 35.32 -5.00 -1.03
C PRO A 12 34.99 -3.51 -0.87
N GLN A 13 35.25 -2.73 -1.91
CA GLN A 13 34.82 -1.34 -2.03
C GLN A 13 33.28 -1.32 -1.99
N ARG A 14 32.70 -1.05 -0.83
CA ARG A 14 31.24 -0.94 -0.66
C ARG A 14 30.81 0.41 -1.23
N ASP A 15 30.37 0.42 -2.48
CA ASP A 15 29.94 1.65 -3.16
C ASP A 15 28.62 2.17 -2.54
N PRO A 16 28.62 3.37 -1.92
CA PRO A 16 27.45 3.92 -1.25
C PRO A 16 26.28 4.23 -2.22
N SER A 17 26.55 4.28 -3.54
CA SER A 17 25.50 4.46 -4.56
C SER A 17 24.45 3.34 -4.56
N ASN A 18 24.86 2.10 -4.23
CA ASN A 18 23.96 0.93 -4.17
C ASN A 18 22.94 1.01 -3.02
N PHE A 19 23.16 1.84 -2.01
CA PHE A 19 22.22 1.98 -0.91
C PHE A 19 20.93 2.67 -1.36
N SER A 20 21.04 3.67 -2.24
CA SER A 20 19.89 4.40 -2.78
C SER A 20 19.00 3.53 -3.68
N SER A 21 19.61 2.64 -4.47
CA SER A 21 18.88 1.69 -5.31
C SER A 21 18.19 0.62 -4.46
N LEU A 22 18.87 0.11 -3.42
CA LEU A 22 18.28 -0.86 -2.48
C LEU A 22 17.08 -0.28 -1.73
N VAL A 23 17.18 0.94 -1.21
CA VAL A 23 16.05 1.59 -0.53
C VAL A 23 14.87 1.74 -1.49
N ARG A 24 15.11 2.22 -2.72
CA ARG A 24 14.06 2.36 -3.74
C ARG A 24 13.40 1.02 -4.06
N GLU A 25 14.19 -0.03 -4.26
CA GLU A 25 13.68 -1.36 -4.59
C GLU A 25 12.81 -1.92 -3.46
N ILE A 26 13.27 -1.81 -2.22
CA ILE A 26 12.49 -2.22 -1.03
C ILE A 26 11.21 -1.38 -0.92
N SER A 27 11.27 -0.07 -1.13
CA SER A 27 10.08 0.80 -1.12
C SER A 27 9.06 0.36 -2.16
N LEU A 28 9.48 -0.01 -3.38
CA LEU A 28 8.57 -0.50 -4.42
C LEU A 28 7.87 -1.79 -4.00
N TRP A 29 8.60 -2.74 -3.41
CA TRP A 29 8.01 -3.98 -2.91
C TRP A 29 7.03 -3.76 -1.76
N ILE A 30 7.34 -2.84 -0.84
CA ILE A 30 6.44 -2.47 0.26
C ILE A 30 5.16 -1.85 -0.31
N VAL A 31 5.28 -0.87 -1.20
CA VAL A 31 4.12 -0.22 -1.83
C VAL A 31 3.27 -1.23 -2.59
N PHE A 32 3.91 -2.14 -3.34
CA PHE A 32 3.21 -3.20 -4.05
C PHE A 32 2.45 -4.15 -3.10
N SER A 33 3.11 -4.59 -2.01
CA SER A 33 2.50 -5.46 -1.01
C SER A 33 1.33 -4.80 -0.29
N VAL A 34 1.48 -3.53 0.11
CA VAL A 34 0.40 -2.72 0.70
C VAL A 34 -0.74 -2.54 -0.30
N GLY A 35 -0.44 -2.25 -1.56
CA GLY A 35 -1.44 -2.15 -2.62
C GLY A 35 -2.24 -3.44 -2.79
N LEU A 36 -1.57 -4.59 -2.81
CA LEU A 36 -2.23 -5.90 -2.90
C LEU A 36 -3.12 -6.17 -1.68
N TYR A 37 -2.65 -5.85 -0.48
CA TYR A 37 -3.45 -5.94 0.74
C TYR A 37 -4.71 -5.07 0.66
N LEU A 38 -4.58 -3.82 0.19
CA LEU A 38 -5.73 -2.93 0.02
C LEU A 38 -6.72 -3.43 -1.03
N VAL A 39 -6.25 -4.00 -2.14
CA VAL A 39 -7.12 -4.62 -3.15
C VAL A 39 -7.89 -5.80 -2.56
N LEU A 40 -7.23 -6.68 -1.79
CA LEU A 40 -7.89 -7.78 -1.10
C LEU A 40 -8.93 -7.29 -0.09
N ALA A 41 -8.59 -6.26 0.70
CA ALA A 41 -9.51 -5.64 1.64
C ALA A 41 -10.73 -5.04 0.91
N LEU A 42 -10.54 -4.42 -0.25
CA LEU A 42 -11.62 -3.83 -1.03
C LEU A 42 -12.54 -4.89 -1.68
N ILE A 43 -11.97 -5.96 -2.24
CA ILE A 43 -12.74 -7.06 -2.82
C ILE A 43 -13.60 -7.77 -1.76
N THR A 44 -13.10 -7.83 -0.53
CA THR A 44 -13.79 -8.46 0.60
C THR A 44 -14.53 -7.45 1.49
N TYR A 45 -14.83 -6.26 0.96
CA TYR A 45 -15.61 -5.24 1.68
C TYR A 45 -17.03 -5.74 1.98
N ASP A 46 -17.43 -5.69 3.25
CA ASP A 46 -18.80 -5.93 3.71
C ASP A 46 -19.30 -4.66 4.45
N PRO A 47 -20.46 -4.08 4.07
CA PRO A 47 -21.04 -2.91 4.76
C PRO A 47 -21.40 -3.17 6.24
N GLN A 48 -21.46 -4.42 6.67
CA GLN A 48 -21.68 -4.81 8.07
C GLN A 48 -20.38 -4.81 8.88
N ASP A 49 -19.22 -4.65 8.23
CA ASP A 49 -17.95 -4.54 8.94
C ASP A 49 -17.82 -3.17 9.62
N PRO A 50 -17.19 -3.10 10.81
CA PRO A 50 -16.95 -1.84 11.50
C PRO A 50 -16.05 -0.93 10.66
N GLY A 51 -16.49 0.29 10.42
CA GLY A 51 -15.80 1.27 9.58
C GLY A 51 -16.04 2.70 10.05
N TRP A 52 -15.49 3.67 9.32
CA TRP A 52 -15.61 5.08 9.69
C TRP A 52 -17.05 5.58 9.49
N SER A 53 -17.73 5.04 8.48
CA SER A 53 -19.13 5.35 8.16
C SER A 53 -20.12 4.54 9.00
N TYR A 54 -19.72 3.35 9.46
CA TYR A 54 -20.57 2.40 10.18
C TYR A 54 -19.99 2.06 11.56
N ALA A 55 -20.45 2.78 12.58
CA ALA A 55 -20.16 2.47 13.98
C ALA A 55 -21.04 1.31 14.48
N ILE A 56 -20.78 0.09 14.01
CA ILE A 56 -21.49 -1.11 14.49
C ILE A 56 -20.80 -1.65 15.75
N PRO A 57 -21.52 -1.97 16.85
CA PRO A 57 -20.92 -2.36 18.13
C PRO A 57 -20.11 -3.66 18.12
N ASN A 58 -20.33 -4.54 17.12
CA ASN A 58 -19.76 -5.88 17.10
C ASN A 58 -18.48 -5.97 16.27
N ILE A 59 -17.40 -5.43 16.84
CA ILE A 59 -16.02 -5.55 16.29
C ILE A 59 -15.58 -7.02 16.17
N SER A 60 -16.22 -7.92 16.94
CA SER A 60 -15.86 -9.35 17.03
C SER A 60 -16.14 -10.17 15.77
N ASN A 61 -16.92 -9.68 14.80
CA ASN A 61 -17.31 -10.43 13.62
C ASN A 61 -17.01 -9.69 12.31
N THR A 62 -15.75 -9.26 12.15
CA THR A 62 -15.28 -8.66 10.89
C THR A 62 -15.13 -9.74 9.83
N LYS A 63 -15.79 -9.59 8.69
CA LYS A 63 -15.76 -10.52 7.56
C LYS A 63 -14.67 -10.20 6.55
N ASN A 64 -14.17 -8.96 6.53
CA ASN A 64 -13.05 -8.58 5.69
C ASN A 64 -11.84 -9.51 5.85
N ALA A 65 -11.26 -9.98 4.74
CA ALA A 65 -10.09 -10.86 4.79
C ALA A 65 -8.84 -10.14 5.35
N GLY A 66 -8.80 -8.82 5.25
CA GLY A 66 -7.78 -7.97 5.88
C GLY A 66 -8.04 -7.67 7.36
N GLY A 67 -9.10 -8.24 7.94
CA GLY A 67 -9.53 -7.99 9.32
C GLY A 67 -10.03 -6.57 9.54
N LEU A 68 -9.99 -6.10 10.80
CA LEU A 68 -10.48 -4.78 11.20
C LEU A 68 -9.79 -3.63 10.43
N VAL A 69 -8.48 -3.72 10.25
CA VAL A 69 -7.70 -2.69 9.53
C VAL A 69 -8.11 -2.67 8.06
N GLY A 70 -8.29 -3.84 7.45
CA GLY A 70 -8.75 -3.98 6.07
C GLY A 70 -10.15 -3.39 5.87
N ALA A 71 -11.07 -3.71 6.78
CA ALA A 71 -12.43 -3.15 6.78
C ALA A 71 -12.41 -1.62 6.83
N TRP A 72 -11.62 -1.03 7.73
CA TRP A 72 -11.46 0.43 7.84
C TRP A 72 -10.87 1.06 6.57
N CYS A 73 -9.79 0.47 6.03
CA CYS A 73 -9.18 0.97 4.81
C CYS A 73 -10.13 0.85 3.61
N ALA A 74 -10.87 -0.25 3.50
CA ALA A 74 -11.84 -0.44 2.43
C ALA A 74 -13.01 0.55 2.53
N ASP A 75 -13.55 0.79 3.73
CA ASP A 75 -14.62 1.78 3.95
C ASP A 75 -14.17 3.20 3.56
N LEU A 76 -12.95 3.58 3.95
CA LEU A 76 -12.32 4.84 3.55
C LEU A 76 -12.17 4.98 2.03
N LEU A 77 -11.68 3.95 1.36
CA LEU A 77 -11.48 3.97 -0.09
C LEU A 77 -12.82 4.06 -0.82
N VAL A 78 -13.82 3.28 -0.42
CA VAL A 78 -15.17 3.33 -0.99
C VAL A 78 -15.78 4.72 -0.79
N TYR A 79 -15.63 5.30 0.41
CA TYR A 79 -16.11 6.65 0.69
C TYR A 79 -15.44 7.70 -0.20
N LEU A 80 -14.11 7.69 -0.31
CA LEU A 80 -13.37 8.65 -1.11
C LEU A 80 -13.73 8.56 -2.60
N PHE A 81 -13.66 7.37 -3.19
CA PHE A 81 -13.97 7.18 -4.62
C PHE A 81 -15.47 7.37 -4.91
N GLY A 82 -16.34 7.01 -3.97
CA GLY A 82 -17.78 7.29 -4.06
C GLY A 82 -18.08 8.79 -4.07
N TYR A 83 -17.45 9.57 -3.19
CA TYR A 83 -17.61 11.02 -3.18
C TYR A 83 -17.05 11.71 -4.43
N LEU A 84 -15.91 11.22 -4.95
CA LEU A 84 -15.36 11.71 -6.22
C LEU A 84 -16.32 11.48 -7.39
N ALA A 85 -17.19 10.45 -7.35
CA ALA A 85 -18.21 10.24 -8.37
C ALA A 85 -19.22 11.40 -8.45
N PHE A 86 -19.50 12.08 -7.33
CA PHE A 86 -20.37 13.26 -7.31
C PHE A 86 -19.73 14.52 -7.91
N LEU A 87 -18.41 14.53 -8.14
CA LEU A 87 -17.76 15.64 -8.85
C LEU A 87 -18.02 15.60 -10.36
N PHE A 88 -18.26 14.42 -10.95
CA PHE A 88 -18.56 14.29 -12.39
C PHE A 88 -19.77 15.11 -12.86
N PRO A 89 -20.96 15.05 -12.21
CA PRO A 89 -22.08 15.88 -12.64
C PRO A 89 -21.78 17.38 -12.48
N ILE A 90 -21.00 17.78 -11.47
CA ILE A 90 -20.61 19.18 -11.25
C ILE A 90 -19.73 19.68 -12.41
N THR A 91 -18.75 18.87 -12.86
CA THR A 91 -17.87 19.28 -13.98
C THR A 91 -18.63 19.33 -15.31
N ILE A 92 -19.58 18.42 -15.55
CA ILE A 92 -20.45 18.46 -16.73
C ILE A 92 -21.35 19.71 -16.71
N LEU A 93 -21.96 20.02 -15.56
CA LEU A 93 -22.79 21.21 -15.40
C LEU A 93 -21.99 22.50 -15.59
N TRP A 94 -20.78 22.59 -15.03
CA TRP A 94 -19.88 23.74 -15.22
C TRP A 94 -19.51 23.96 -16.69
N HIS A 95 -19.18 22.89 -17.42
CA HIS A 95 -18.86 22.98 -18.84
C HIS A 95 -20.07 23.33 -19.72
N SER A 96 -21.29 23.10 -19.22
CA SER A 96 -22.53 23.41 -19.93
C SER A 96 -23.06 24.83 -19.70
N LEU A 97 -22.41 25.64 -18.85
CA LEU A 97 -22.87 26.99 -18.47
C LEU A 97 -22.12 28.10 -19.21
#